data_AF-A0A0F9UXW7-F1
#
_entry.id   AF-A0A0F9UXW7-F1
#
_cell.length_a   1.000
_cell.length_b   1.000
_cell.length_c   1.000
_cell.angle_alpha   90.00
_cell.angle_beta   90.00
_cell.angle_gamma   90.00
#
_symmetry.space_group_name_H-M   'P 1'
#
loop_
_entity.id
_entity.type
_entity.pdbx_description
1 polymer ?
#
loop_
_entity_poly.entity_id
_entity_poly.type
_entity_poly.pdbx_seq_one_letter_code
_entity_poly.pdbx_strand_id
1 'polypeptide(L)'
;MLLLQAYFLEYVGEGVDKMVSIVAGASGGDPNFVGEDATASPTASGIDSIAVGPNTTAAGTDGIAAGNDATANESRNIAIGALAGAGQNSGGTIENDAIAIGTATSSFETDCIAIGNSAQAGQSGASVDPAGIAIGRQSLANQSQAIAIGSRSDATGTNAVALGGDGTLGAQATAADAIAVGTAIASAANAVAIGNGSSEAQASCVALDGLTGALTPPVGTTGQVPGTPRNGMLRYDTTTNKLVVRINGAWHSVDTTAV
;
A
#
# COMPACT_ATOMS: atom_id res chain seq x y z
N MET A 1 -34.22 -53.68 -4.67
CA MET A 1 -32.78 -53.71 -4.98
C MET A 1 -32.53 -53.00 -6.32
N LEU A 2 -32.89 -51.72 -6.41
CA LEU A 2 -32.77 -50.92 -7.65
C LEU A 2 -32.72 -49.39 -7.40
N LEU A 3 -32.85 -48.92 -6.15
CA LEU A 3 -32.74 -47.49 -5.80
C LEU A 3 -31.37 -47.08 -5.23
N LEU A 4 -30.51 -48.04 -4.85
CA LEU A 4 -29.21 -47.72 -4.23
C LEU A 4 -28.06 -47.59 -5.24
N GLN A 5 -28.24 -48.05 -6.48
CA GLN A 5 -27.22 -47.92 -7.53
C GLN A 5 -27.25 -46.58 -8.28
N ALA A 6 -28.33 -45.79 -8.19
CA ALA A 6 -28.43 -44.50 -8.87
C ALA A 6 -27.70 -43.36 -8.11
N TYR A 7 -27.69 -43.40 -6.77
CA TYR A 7 -27.05 -42.35 -5.96
C TYR A 7 -25.51 -42.40 -5.96
N PHE A 8 -24.91 -43.52 -6.37
CA PHE A 8 -23.44 -43.66 -6.40
C PHE A 8 -22.81 -43.17 -7.72
N LEU A 9 -23.59 -43.04 -8.80
CA LEU A 9 -23.06 -42.54 -10.09
C LEU A 9 -23.12 -41.01 -10.21
N GLU A 10 -24.07 -40.34 -9.55
CA GLU A 10 -24.21 -38.88 -9.65
C GLU A 10 -23.16 -38.14 -8.80
N TYR A 11 -22.68 -38.76 -7.71
CA TYR A 11 -21.66 -38.17 -6.83
C TYR A 11 -20.23 -38.27 -7.38
N VAL A 12 -19.98 -39.16 -8.34
CA VAL A 12 -18.68 -39.24 -9.01
C VAL A 12 -18.59 -38.23 -10.14
N GLY A 13 -19.69 -37.82 -10.78
CA GLY A 13 -19.67 -36.85 -11.89
C GLY A 13 -19.31 -35.42 -11.46
N GLU A 14 -19.89 -34.92 -10.37
CA GLU A 14 -19.64 -33.54 -9.91
C GLU A 14 -18.28 -33.31 -9.25
N GLY A 15 -17.63 -34.38 -8.76
CA GLY A 15 -16.35 -34.29 -8.06
C GLY A 15 -15.12 -34.28 -8.98
N VAL A 16 -15.21 -34.84 -10.20
CA VAL A 16 -14.09 -34.85 -11.16
C VAL A 16 -14.10 -33.62 -12.07
N ASP A 17 -15.26 -33.03 -12.37
CA ASP A 17 -15.32 -31.79 -13.17
C ASP A 17 -14.84 -30.56 -12.39
N LYS A 18 -14.91 -30.58 -11.05
CA LYS A 18 -14.48 -29.48 -10.19
C LYS A 18 -13.03 -29.60 -9.71
N MET A 19 -12.35 -30.72 -10.01
CA MET A 19 -10.93 -30.92 -9.72
C MET A 19 -10.12 -31.07 -11.01
N VAL A 20 -9.50 -29.96 -11.41
CA VAL A 20 -8.20 -29.95 -12.08
C VAL A 20 -8.23 -30.45 -13.53
N SER A 21 -8.65 -29.58 -14.43
CA SER A 21 -8.10 -29.59 -15.79
C SER A 21 -6.73 -28.91 -15.75
N ILE A 22 -5.67 -29.66 -15.43
CA ILE A 22 -4.33 -29.29 -15.90
C ILE A 22 -4.29 -29.76 -17.34
N VAL A 23 -4.68 -28.89 -18.28
CA VAL A 23 -4.38 -29.14 -19.70
C VAL A 23 -2.87 -29.04 -19.84
N ALA A 24 -2.21 -30.19 -19.77
CA ALA A 24 -0.81 -30.37 -20.10
C ALA A 24 -0.61 -30.07 -21.60
N GLY A 25 -0.45 -28.79 -21.92
CA GLY A 25 -0.16 -28.28 -23.26
C GLY A 25 1.18 -27.55 -23.38
N ALA A 26 1.99 -27.50 -22.31
CA ALA A 26 3.33 -26.92 -22.36
C ALA A 26 4.34 -27.99 -22.80
N SER A 27 4.71 -27.98 -24.08
CA SER A 27 5.94 -28.62 -24.53
C SER A 27 7.13 -27.84 -23.97
N GLY A 28 7.51 -28.15 -22.72
CA GLY A 28 8.64 -27.56 -22.00
C GLY A 28 8.19 -26.81 -20.74
N GLY A 29 8.69 -27.23 -19.58
CA GLY A 29 8.69 -26.42 -18.36
C GLY A 29 7.48 -26.54 -17.44
N ASP A 30 6.39 -25.81 -17.72
CA ASP A 30 5.65 -25.19 -16.62
C ASP A 30 4.13 -25.50 -16.56
N PRO A 31 3.52 -25.61 -15.35
CA PRO A 31 2.14 -26.07 -15.15
C PRO A 31 1.10 -24.96 -15.40
N ASN A 32 0.28 -25.14 -16.44
CA ASN A 32 -0.84 -24.25 -16.77
C ASN A 32 -2.10 -24.67 -16.00
N PHE A 33 -2.66 -23.81 -15.13
CA PHE A 33 -3.88 -24.12 -14.37
C PHE A 33 -5.09 -23.35 -14.94
N VAL A 34 -5.91 -24.01 -15.76
CA VAL A 34 -7.12 -23.39 -16.35
C VAL A 34 -8.30 -23.45 -15.38
N GLY A 35 -9.11 -22.38 -15.34
CA GLY A 35 -10.42 -22.39 -14.67
C GLY A 35 -11.50 -23.09 -15.51
N GLU A 36 -12.77 -23.04 -15.08
CA GLU A 36 -13.93 -23.68 -15.76
C GLU A 36 -14.17 -23.19 -17.21
N ASP A 37 -13.63 -22.04 -17.59
CA ASP A 37 -13.70 -21.51 -18.96
C ASP A 37 -12.48 -21.96 -19.80
N ALA A 38 -12.68 -23.02 -20.59
CA ALA A 38 -11.66 -23.62 -21.45
C ALA A 38 -11.30 -22.78 -22.71
N THR A 39 -11.98 -21.65 -22.97
CA THR A 39 -11.71 -20.80 -24.14
C THR A 39 -10.65 -19.72 -23.87
N ALA A 40 -10.37 -19.44 -22.60
CA ALA A 40 -9.42 -18.45 -22.14
C ALA A 40 -8.26 -19.16 -21.44
N SER A 41 -7.23 -19.57 -22.20
CA SER A 41 -6.10 -20.32 -21.62
C SER A 41 -5.09 -19.39 -20.95
N PRO A 42 -4.68 -19.66 -19.69
CA PRO A 42 -3.49 -19.07 -19.10
C PRO A 42 -2.24 -19.30 -19.97
N THR A 43 -1.30 -18.35 -19.96
CA THR A 43 -0.05 -18.36 -20.73
C THR A 43 1.14 -18.16 -19.79
N ALA A 44 1.84 -19.25 -19.48
CA ALA A 44 3.13 -19.24 -18.80
C ALA A 44 4.25 -19.41 -19.86
N SER A 45 4.81 -18.31 -20.36
CA SER A 45 5.84 -18.33 -21.41
C SER A 45 7.24 -18.00 -20.90
N GLY A 46 7.36 -17.47 -19.69
CA GLY A 46 8.64 -17.30 -19.01
C GLY A 46 9.17 -18.63 -18.48
N ILE A 47 10.49 -18.72 -18.31
CA ILE A 47 11.11 -19.90 -17.68
C ILE A 47 10.73 -19.94 -16.20
N ASP A 48 10.35 -21.11 -15.68
CA ASP A 48 9.95 -21.33 -14.28
C ASP A 48 8.77 -20.44 -13.85
N SER A 49 7.90 -20.07 -14.81
CA SER A 49 6.78 -19.16 -14.57
C SER A 49 5.48 -19.90 -14.20
N ILE A 50 4.56 -19.21 -13.54
CA ILE A 50 3.29 -19.77 -13.07
C ILE A 50 2.15 -18.91 -13.59
N ALA A 51 1.22 -19.50 -14.36
CA ALA A 51 0.00 -18.87 -14.83
C ALA A 51 -1.25 -19.63 -14.36
N VAL A 52 -2.16 -18.95 -13.67
CA VAL A 52 -3.38 -19.54 -13.07
C VAL A 52 -4.62 -18.70 -13.40
N GLY A 53 -5.58 -19.27 -14.12
CA GLY A 53 -6.85 -18.63 -14.44
C GLY A 53 -6.93 -18.01 -15.84
N PRO A 54 -8.14 -17.64 -16.29
CA PRO A 54 -8.40 -17.33 -17.69
C PRO A 54 -7.69 -16.05 -18.15
N ASN A 55 -7.09 -16.10 -19.34
CA ASN A 55 -6.34 -15.01 -19.98
C ASN A 55 -5.16 -14.47 -19.14
N THR A 56 -4.65 -15.24 -18.18
CA THR A 56 -3.45 -14.81 -17.44
C THR A 56 -2.21 -14.91 -18.29
N THR A 57 -1.26 -14.01 -18.07
CA THR A 57 0.03 -13.99 -18.77
C THR A 57 1.17 -13.87 -17.75
N ALA A 58 1.99 -14.90 -17.65
CA ALA A 58 3.27 -14.91 -16.92
C ALA A 58 4.41 -15.08 -17.93
N ALA A 59 4.83 -13.97 -18.54
CA ALA A 59 5.84 -13.97 -19.61
C ALA A 59 7.28 -13.80 -19.10
N GLY A 60 7.46 -13.26 -17.90
CA GLY A 60 8.77 -13.11 -17.27
C GLY A 60 9.33 -14.41 -16.69
N THR A 61 10.66 -14.54 -16.67
CA THR A 61 11.35 -15.63 -15.96
C THR A 61 11.04 -15.54 -14.46
N ASP A 62 10.74 -16.66 -13.81
CA ASP A 62 10.28 -16.73 -12.40
C ASP A 62 9.01 -15.91 -12.13
N GLY A 63 8.24 -15.54 -13.17
CA GLY A 63 7.05 -14.71 -13.04
C GLY A 63 5.83 -15.48 -12.54
N ILE A 64 4.99 -14.84 -11.74
CA ILE A 64 3.74 -15.44 -11.21
C ILE A 64 2.56 -14.56 -11.63
N ALA A 65 1.61 -15.12 -12.37
CA ALA A 65 0.33 -14.48 -12.70
C ALA A 65 -0.85 -15.37 -12.29
N ALA A 66 -1.76 -14.87 -11.47
CA ALA A 66 -2.91 -15.63 -11.00
C ALA A 66 -4.18 -14.78 -10.89
N GLY A 67 -5.27 -15.20 -11.53
CA GLY A 67 -6.57 -14.52 -11.55
C GLY A 67 -6.92 -13.97 -12.93
N ASN A 68 -8.20 -13.89 -13.29
CA ASN A 68 -8.62 -13.50 -14.65
C ASN A 68 -7.92 -12.24 -15.18
N ASP A 69 -7.26 -12.34 -16.34
CA ASP A 69 -6.50 -11.25 -16.98
C ASP A 69 -5.29 -10.69 -16.16
N ALA A 70 -4.80 -11.44 -15.16
CA ALA A 70 -3.57 -11.06 -14.44
C ALA A 70 -2.33 -11.16 -15.34
N THR A 71 -1.41 -10.19 -15.23
CA THR A 71 -0.27 -10.04 -16.13
C THR A 71 1.04 -9.75 -15.38
N ALA A 72 2.03 -10.62 -15.56
CA ALA A 72 3.41 -10.48 -15.09
C ALA A 72 4.36 -10.66 -16.29
N ASN A 73 4.71 -9.56 -16.97
CA ASN A 73 5.41 -9.60 -18.26
C ASN A 73 6.93 -9.74 -18.16
N GLU A 74 7.51 -9.24 -17.06
CA GLU A 74 8.95 -9.14 -16.86
C GLU A 74 9.41 -10.03 -15.69
N SER A 75 10.73 -10.19 -15.53
CA SER A 75 11.28 -11.24 -14.66
C SER A 75 10.95 -11.00 -13.18
N ARG A 76 10.62 -12.09 -12.47
CA ARG A 76 10.30 -12.12 -11.04
C ARG A 76 9.11 -11.25 -10.63
N ASN A 77 8.28 -10.85 -11.60
CA ASN A 77 7.05 -10.11 -11.31
C ASN A 77 5.98 -11.03 -10.72
N ILE A 78 5.19 -10.50 -9.79
CA ILE A 78 4.09 -11.22 -9.13
C ILE A 78 2.80 -10.44 -9.33
N ALA A 79 1.86 -10.97 -10.11
CA ALA A 79 0.53 -10.41 -10.34
C ALA A 79 -0.55 -11.38 -9.85
N ILE A 80 -1.22 -11.09 -8.74
CA ILE A 80 -2.23 -11.97 -8.14
C ILE A 80 -3.53 -11.21 -7.90
N GLY A 81 -4.58 -11.57 -8.64
CA GLY A 81 -5.90 -10.95 -8.60
C GLY A 81 -6.43 -10.70 -10.01
N ALA A 82 -7.75 -10.65 -10.17
CA ALA A 82 -8.33 -10.32 -11.48
C ALA A 82 -7.86 -8.93 -11.93
N LEU A 83 -7.38 -8.81 -13.16
CA LEU A 83 -6.80 -7.59 -13.74
C LEU A 83 -5.56 -7.04 -13.02
N ALA A 84 -4.86 -7.85 -12.20
CA ALA A 84 -3.62 -7.43 -11.57
C ALA A 84 -2.50 -7.31 -12.61
N GLY A 85 -1.73 -6.21 -12.57
CA GLY A 85 -0.63 -5.98 -13.50
C GLY A 85 0.67 -5.63 -12.78
N ALA A 86 1.70 -6.44 -12.95
CA ALA A 86 3.05 -6.19 -12.42
C ALA A 86 4.04 -5.88 -13.56
N GLY A 87 4.81 -4.80 -13.40
CA GLY A 87 5.75 -4.27 -14.39
C GLY A 87 5.07 -3.70 -15.63
N GLN A 88 3.91 -3.06 -15.48
CA GLN A 88 3.10 -2.54 -16.60
C GLN A 88 3.53 -1.13 -17.05
N ASN A 89 4.83 -0.86 -17.18
CA ASN A 89 5.30 0.46 -17.59
C ASN A 89 5.04 0.71 -19.10
N SER A 90 4.36 1.81 -19.42
CA SER A 90 4.16 2.25 -20.81
C SER A 90 5.42 2.85 -21.45
N GLY A 91 6.49 3.06 -20.67
CA GLY A 91 7.76 3.66 -21.10
C GLY A 91 8.68 2.74 -21.92
N GLY A 92 8.32 1.46 -22.09
CA GLY A 92 9.10 0.49 -22.86
C GLY A 92 10.39 0.03 -22.17
N THR A 93 10.52 0.28 -20.88
CA THR A 93 11.58 -0.23 -20.00
C THR A 93 11.21 -1.61 -19.47
N ILE A 94 12.24 -2.41 -19.16
CA ILE A 94 12.08 -3.71 -18.51
C ILE A 94 11.91 -3.46 -17.01
N GLU A 95 10.80 -3.93 -16.44
CA GLU A 95 10.44 -3.67 -15.04
C GLU A 95 10.33 -4.98 -14.25
N ASN A 96 11.44 -5.35 -13.60
CA ASN A 96 11.53 -6.61 -12.86
C ASN A 96 11.11 -6.44 -11.39
N ASP A 97 10.88 -7.56 -10.71
CA ASP A 97 10.68 -7.60 -9.26
C ASP A 97 9.45 -6.79 -8.76
N ALA A 98 8.51 -6.49 -9.66
CA ALA A 98 7.28 -5.77 -9.35
C ALA A 98 6.22 -6.70 -8.73
N ILE A 99 5.55 -6.25 -7.67
CA ILE A 99 4.52 -7.00 -6.95
C ILE A 99 3.18 -6.28 -7.05
N ALA A 100 2.15 -6.97 -7.55
CA ALA A 100 0.81 -6.45 -7.77
C ALA A 100 -0.22 -7.48 -7.25
N ILE A 101 -0.76 -7.29 -6.03
CA ILE A 101 -1.68 -8.25 -5.38
C ILE A 101 -3.03 -7.60 -5.04
N GLY A 102 -4.11 -8.05 -5.65
CA GLY A 102 -5.47 -7.52 -5.50
C GLY A 102 -6.19 -7.35 -6.84
N THR A 103 -7.51 -7.17 -6.81
CA THR A 103 -8.28 -6.92 -8.05
C THR A 103 -7.94 -5.55 -8.63
N ALA A 104 -7.62 -5.49 -9.93
CA ALA A 104 -7.29 -4.28 -10.68
C ALA A 104 -6.16 -3.44 -10.07
N THR A 105 -5.19 -4.10 -9.42
CA THR A 105 -4.00 -3.48 -8.85
C THR A 105 -2.91 -3.34 -9.91
N SER A 106 -2.11 -2.27 -9.85
CA SER A 106 -1.03 -2.02 -10.80
C SER A 106 0.27 -1.66 -10.08
N SER A 107 1.31 -2.45 -10.33
CA SER A 107 2.68 -2.08 -10.03
C SER A 107 3.38 -1.78 -11.35
N PHE A 108 3.74 -0.52 -11.58
CA PHE A 108 4.15 -0.06 -12.90
C PHE A 108 5.63 -0.31 -13.20
N GLU A 109 6.51 -0.08 -12.22
CA GLU A 109 7.95 -0.01 -12.43
C GLU A 109 8.70 -1.05 -11.57
N THR A 110 10.02 -1.14 -11.73
CA THR A 110 10.91 -2.07 -11.03
C THR A 110 10.78 -1.90 -9.51
N ASP A 111 10.88 -3.00 -8.76
CA ASP A 111 10.83 -3.06 -7.29
C ASP A 111 9.57 -2.46 -6.63
N CYS A 112 8.55 -2.10 -7.42
CA CYS A 112 7.33 -1.49 -6.89
C CYS A 112 6.38 -2.54 -6.29
N ILE A 113 5.69 -2.18 -5.21
CA ILE A 113 4.78 -3.05 -4.47
C ILE A 113 3.40 -2.41 -4.39
N ALA A 114 2.41 -2.97 -5.08
CA ALA A 114 1.00 -2.58 -5.04
C ALA A 114 0.12 -3.71 -4.48
N ILE A 115 -0.41 -3.55 -3.27
CA ILE A 115 -1.23 -4.56 -2.59
C ILE A 115 -2.57 -3.96 -2.17
N GLY A 116 -3.67 -4.42 -2.76
CA GLY A 116 -5.03 -3.99 -2.46
C GLY A 116 -5.87 -3.80 -3.73
N ASN A 117 -7.19 -3.85 -3.61
CA ASN A 117 -8.06 -3.59 -4.75
C ASN A 117 -7.82 -2.17 -5.29
N SER A 118 -7.44 -2.06 -6.56
CA SER A 118 -7.10 -0.80 -7.24
C SER A 118 -5.95 -0.01 -6.61
N ALA A 119 -5.02 -0.68 -5.91
CA ALA A 119 -3.77 -0.07 -5.47
C ALA A 119 -2.86 0.22 -6.69
N GLN A 120 -2.09 1.29 -6.62
CA GLN A 120 -1.19 1.71 -7.71
C GLN A 120 0.16 2.16 -7.16
N ALA A 121 1.24 1.49 -7.56
CA ALA A 121 2.61 1.82 -7.18
C ALA A 121 3.48 2.07 -8.43
N GLY A 122 4.33 3.09 -8.36
CA GLY A 122 5.15 3.54 -9.48
C GLY A 122 4.41 4.46 -10.45
N GLN A 123 5.16 5.08 -11.35
CA GLN A 123 4.63 5.99 -12.36
C GLN A 123 4.69 5.36 -13.76
N SER A 124 3.54 5.07 -14.36
CA SER A 124 3.54 4.61 -15.77
C SER A 124 4.13 5.67 -16.69
N GLY A 125 5.10 5.29 -17.51
CA GLY A 125 5.82 6.12 -18.45
C GLY A 125 7.02 6.88 -17.87
N ALA A 126 7.36 6.69 -16.59
CA ALA A 126 8.58 7.25 -16.02
C ALA A 126 9.76 6.27 -16.09
N SER A 127 10.96 6.80 -15.81
CA SER A 127 12.25 6.11 -15.96
C SER A 127 13.22 6.45 -14.80
N VAL A 128 12.70 6.89 -13.64
CA VAL A 128 13.53 7.40 -12.53
C VAL A 128 13.32 6.56 -11.27
N ASP A 129 14.40 5.91 -10.82
CA ASP A 129 14.56 5.17 -9.54
C ASP A 129 13.26 4.65 -8.90
N PRO A 130 12.58 3.72 -9.57
CA PRO A 130 11.31 3.20 -9.09
C PRO A 130 11.48 2.28 -7.88
N ALA A 131 10.67 2.51 -6.84
CA ALA A 131 10.58 1.69 -5.63
C ALA A 131 9.33 2.12 -4.82
N GLY A 132 8.22 2.38 -5.52
CA GLY A 132 6.97 2.83 -4.90
C GLY A 132 6.29 1.71 -4.13
N ILE A 133 5.68 2.02 -2.98
CA ILE A 133 4.93 1.06 -2.16
C ILE A 133 3.52 1.59 -1.94
N ALA A 134 2.50 0.94 -2.50
CA ALA A 134 1.09 1.23 -2.30
C ALA A 134 0.38 0.01 -1.66
N ILE A 135 0.01 0.09 -0.39
CA ILE A 135 -0.64 -0.99 0.34
C ILE A 135 -1.98 -0.51 0.90
N GLY A 136 -3.08 -0.95 0.30
CA GLY A 136 -4.44 -0.63 0.71
C GLY A 136 -5.36 -0.46 -0.49
N ARG A 137 -6.67 -0.65 -0.28
CA ARG A 137 -7.68 -0.43 -1.33
C ARG A 137 -7.59 1.02 -1.83
N GLN A 138 -7.42 1.20 -3.15
CA GLN A 138 -7.24 2.50 -3.80
C GLN A 138 -6.06 3.33 -3.25
N SER A 139 -5.03 2.70 -2.68
CA SER A 139 -3.79 3.42 -2.34
C SER A 139 -3.01 3.81 -3.59
N LEU A 140 -2.34 4.96 -3.58
CA LEU A 140 -1.61 5.51 -4.71
C LEU A 140 -0.23 6.00 -4.26
N ALA A 141 0.82 5.36 -4.75
CA ALA A 141 2.22 5.77 -4.60
C ALA A 141 2.85 5.91 -5.99
N ASN A 142 2.46 6.97 -6.72
CA ASN A 142 2.72 7.10 -8.16
C ASN A 142 3.91 8.02 -8.51
N GLN A 143 4.83 8.20 -7.57
CA GLN A 143 6.09 8.92 -7.77
C GLN A 143 7.25 8.07 -7.25
N SER A 144 8.47 8.41 -7.70
CA SER A 144 9.71 7.76 -7.24
C SER A 144 9.78 7.69 -5.71
N GLN A 145 10.05 6.50 -5.19
CA GLN A 145 10.23 6.17 -3.77
C GLN A 145 9.08 6.60 -2.85
N ALA A 146 7.88 6.79 -3.40
CA ALA A 146 6.70 7.14 -2.61
C ALA A 146 6.14 5.92 -1.85
N ILE A 147 5.61 6.14 -0.65
CA ILE A 147 5.04 5.09 0.21
C ILE A 147 3.63 5.50 0.63
N ALA A 148 2.61 4.82 0.14
CA ALA A 148 1.21 4.97 0.51
C ALA A 148 0.69 3.69 1.19
N ILE A 149 0.42 3.73 2.50
CA ILE A 149 -0.09 2.56 3.24
C ILE A 149 -1.40 2.94 3.93
N GLY A 150 -2.52 2.40 3.47
CA GLY A 150 -3.86 2.68 3.97
C GLY A 150 -4.88 2.77 2.84
N SER A 151 -6.15 2.51 3.15
CA SER A 151 -7.23 2.67 2.16
C SER A 151 -7.32 4.13 1.70
N ARG A 152 -7.19 4.37 0.38
CA ARG A 152 -7.17 5.72 -0.25
C ARG A 152 -6.02 6.62 0.20
N SER A 153 -4.93 6.06 0.70
CA SER A 153 -3.72 6.85 0.98
C SER A 153 -3.08 7.29 -0.35
N ASP A 154 -2.68 8.56 -0.45
CA ASP A 154 -2.10 9.18 -1.63
C ASP A 154 -0.72 9.76 -1.29
N ALA A 155 0.34 9.08 -1.73
CA ALA A 155 1.71 9.57 -1.73
C ALA A 155 2.09 9.95 -3.16
N THR A 156 1.74 11.17 -3.57
CA THR A 156 1.88 11.66 -4.95
C THR A 156 3.02 12.66 -5.13
N GLY A 157 3.81 12.90 -4.08
CA GLY A 157 5.11 13.58 -4.16
C GLY A 157 6.26 12.58 -4.23
N THR A 158 7.39 12.99 -4.82
CA THR A 158 8.65 12.23 -4.77
C THR A 158 9.09 12.03 -3.32
N ASN A 159 9.51 10.81 -2.96
CA ASN A 159 9.89 10.41 -1.59
C ASN A 159 8.78 10.65 -0.54
N ALA A 160 7.54 10.88 -0.96
CA ALA A 160 6.45 11.19 -0.03
C ALA A 160 5.99 9.93 0.71
N VAL A 161 5.52 10.11 1.94
CA VAL A 161 5.05 9.02 2.80
C VAL A 161 3.66 9.34 3.32
N ALA A 162 2.65 8.60 2.87
CA ALA A 162 1.26 8.71 3.31
C ALA A 162 0.84 7.43 4.05
N LEU A 163 0.61 7.51 5.36
CA LEU A 163 0.30 6.35 6.21
C LEU A 163 -1.04 6.54 6.91
N GLY A 164 -2.03 5.74 6.53
CA GLY A 164 -3.31 5.64 7.21
C GLY A 164 -4.49 6.16 6.39
N GLY A 165 -5.63 6.23 7.08
CA GLY A 165 -6.93 6.60 6.56
C GLY A 165 -8.03 6.08 7.47
N ASP A 166 -9.25 6.56 7.29
CA ASP A 166 -10.42 6.13 8.08
C ASP A 166 -11.44 5.32 7.26
N GLY A 167 -11.04 4.88 6.06
CA GLY A 167 -11.91 4.19 5.11
C GLY A 167 -12.78 5.12 4.27
N THR A 168 -12.87 6.42 4.61
CA THR A 168 -13.47 7.47 3.78
C THR A 168 -12.40 8.32 3.11
N LEU A 169 -11.43 8.80 3.89
CA LEU A 169 -10.29 9.61 3.48
C LEU A 169 -8.98 8.91 3.88
N GLY A 170 -7.97 8.96 3.01
CA GLY A 170 -6.61 8.52 3.35
C GLY A 170 -5.68 9.67 3.69
N ALA A 171 -4.48 9.34 4.18
CA ALA A 171 -3.39 10.31 4.28
C ALA A 171 -3.02 10.82 2.87
N GLN A 172 -2.73 12.12 2.74
CA GLN A 172 -2.37 12.78 1.48
C GLN A 172 -1.01 13.48 1.63
N ALA A 173 0.05 12.86 1.13
CA ALA A 173 1.39 13.46 1.02
C ALA A 173 1.65 13.81 -0.44
N THR A 174 1.31 15.04 -0.84
CA THR A 174 1.22 15.44 -2.26
C THR A 174 2.41 16.27 -2.75
N ALA A 175 3.34 16.60 -1.87
CA ALA A 175 4.56 17.33 -2.19
C ALA A 175 5.82 16.49 -1.94
N ALA A 176 6.94 16.90 -2.53
CA ALA A 176 8.22 16.21 -2.37
C ALA A 176 8.66 16.14 -0.90
N ASP A 177 9.15 14.98 -0.47
CA ASP A 177 9.63 14.70 0.88
C ASP A 177 8.57 14.96 1.98
N ALA A 178 7.29 14.99 1.63
CA ALA A 178 6.20 15.21 2.57
C ALA A 178 5.80 13.92 3.30
N ILE A 179 5.41 14.03 4.57
CA ILE A 179 4.95 12.92 5.40
C ILE A 179 3.54 13.24 5.91
N ALA A 180 2.56 12.40 5.59
CA ALA A 180 1.20 12.47 6.10
C ALA A 180 0.86 11.19 6.87
N VAL A 181 0.35 11.29 8.10
CA VAL A 181 -0.06 10.13 8.91
C VAL A 181 -1.48 10.31 9.45
N GLY A 182 -2.37 9.34 9.28
CA GLY A 182 -3.79 9.44 9.65
C GLY A 182 -4.66 9.82 8.46
N THR A 183 -5.54 10.81 8.63
CA THR A 183 -6.27 11.47 7.52
C THR A 183 -5.66 12.83 7.19
N ALA A 184 -4.36 12.94 7.46
CA ALA A 184 -3.55 14.14 7.32
C ALA A 184 -3.33 14.53 5.85
N ILE A 185 -3.06 15.81 5.61
CA ILE A 185 -2.73 16.40 4.32
C ILE A 185 -1.41 17.15 4.48
N ALA A 186 -0.33 16.67 3.86
CA ALA A 186 0.95 17.33 3.76
C ALA A 186 1.17 17.78 2.31
N SER A 187 0.84 19.05 2.02
CA SER A 187 0.79 19.62 0.66
C SER A 187 1.97 20.52 0.31
N ALA A 188 2.91 20.70 1.24
CA ALA A 188 4.13 21.47 1.04
C ALA A 188 5.37 20.58 1.14
N ALA A 189 6.43 20.95 0.43
CA ALA A 189 7.66 20.18 0.42
C ALA A 189 8.26 20.09 1.84
N ASN A 190 8.77 18.92 2.23
CA ASN A 190 9.30 18.65 3.57
C ASN A 190 8.30 18.88 4.72
N ALA A 191 6.99 18.92 4.46
CA ALA A 191 5.98 19.06 5.50
C ALA A 191 5.70 17.72 6.18
N VAL A 192 5.44 17.75 7.49
CA VAL A 192 5.03 16.57 8.26
C VAL A 192 3.67 16.83 8.91
N ALA A 193 2.62 16.21 8.41
CA ALA A 193 1.29 16.28 8.97
C ALA A 193 0.94 14.93 9.61
N ILE A 194 0.60 14.91 10.90
CA ILE A 194 0.26 13.70 11.65
C ILE A 194 -1.08 13.95 12.34
N GLY A 195 -2.03 13.02 12.25
CA GLY A 195 -3.32 13.08 12.94
C GLY A 195 -4.52 13.15 12.01
N ASN A 196 -5.71 13.03 12.59
CA ASN A 196 -6.96 13.13 11.85
C ASN A 196 -7.20 14.61 11.47
N GLY A 197 -7.29 14.88 10.18
CA GLY A 197 -7.57 16.20 9.62
C GLY A 197 -6.41 17.20 9.61
N SER A 198 -5.22 16.87 10.12
CA SER A 198 -4.07 17.79 10.10
C SER A 198 -3.75 18.20 8.66
N SER A 199 -3.75 19.50 8.34
CA SER A 199 -3.51 20.00 6.99
C SER A 199 -2.38 21.01 7.01
N GLU A 200 -1.30 20.69 6.32
CA GLU A 200 -0.10 21.51 6.23
C GLU A 200 0.12 22.03 4.81
N ALA A 201 0.12 23.35 4.68
CA ALA A 201 0.40 24.10 3.45
C ALA A 201 1.73 24.87 3.53
N GLN A 202 2.46 24.79 4.65
CA GLN A 202 3.76 25.44 4.84
C GLN A 202 4.89 24.41 4.79
N ALA A 203 6.03 24.77 4.18
CA ALA A 203 7.19 23.89 4.14
C ALA A 203 7.84 23.75 5.54
N SER A 204 8.39 22.57 5.85
CA SER A 204 9.18 22.33 7.08
C SER A 204 8.45 22.56 8.41
N CYS A 205 7.17 22.19 8.51
CA CYS A 205 6.37 22.27 9.74
C CYS A 205 5.84 20.90 10.19
N VAL A 206 5.43 20.81 11.46
CA VAL A 206 4.83 19.62 12.08
C VAL A 206 3.45 19.97 12.65
N ALA A 207 2.36 19.55 12.00
CA ALA A 207 1.01 19.59 12.59
C ALA A 207 0.68 18.22 13.18
N LEU A 208 0.15 18.22 14.40
CA LEU A 208 -0.39 17.02 15.05
C LEU A 208 -1.94 17.00 15.10
N ASP A 209 -2.59 18.10 14.70
CA ASP A 209 -4.05 18.21 14.65
C ASP A 209 -4.54 19.06 13.46
N GLY A 210 -5.76 18.78 13.00
CA GLY A 210 -6.43 19.48 11.90
C GLY A 210 -7.45 20.52 12.28
N LEU A 211 -7.80 20.58 13.56
CA LEU A 211 -8.89 21.43 14.01
C LEU A 211 -8.38 22.83 14.39
N THR A 212 -7.15 22.94 14.88
CA THR A 212 -6.63 24.21 15.41
C THR A 212 -5.20 24.53 15.01
N GLY A 213 -4.45 23.56 14.47
CA GLY A 213 -3.01 23.68 14.26
C GLY A 213 -2.23 23.72 15.59
N ALA A 214 -2.88 23.39 16.71
CA ALA A 214 -2.27 23.43 18.03
C ALA A 214 -1.49 22.14 18.30
N LEU A 215 -0.26 22.28 18.77
CA LEU A 215 0.48 21.17 19.34
C LEU A 215 0.00 20.93 20.78
N THR A 216 -0.74 19.84 21.04
CA THR A 216 -1.10 19.44 22.41
C THR A 216 0.09 18.70 23.05
N PRO A 217 0.77 19.28 24.04
CA PRO A 217 1.87 18.60 24.72
C PRO A 217 1.31 17.53 25.70
N PRO A 218 2.13 16.60 26.20
CA PRO A 218 1.72 15.66 27.25
C PRO A 218 1.08 16.39 28.44
N VAL A 219 -0.05 15.86 28.94
CA VAL A 219 -0.83 16.45 30.03
C VAL A 219 -0.62 15.68 31.34
N GLY A 220 -0.54 16.40 32.46
CA GLY A 220 -0.46 15.79 33.78
C GLY A 220 -0.47 16.83 34.89
N THR A 221 -0.72 16.40 36.13
CA THR A 221 -0.63 17.25 37.32
C THR A 221 0.83 17.64 37.62
N THR A 222 1.06 18.56 38.55
CA THR A 222 2.42 18.92 39.00
C THR A 222 3.20 17.73 39.56
N GLY A 223 2.51 16.72 40.11
CA GLY A 223 3.12 15.48 40.62
C GLY A 223 3.41 14.43 39.54
N GLN A 224 2.85 14.57 38.34
CA GLN A 224 2.98 13.62 37.23
C GLN A 224 4.07 14.08 36.25
N VAL A 225 5.25 14.42 36.78
CA VAL A 225 6.43 14.71 35.94
C VAL A 225 7.12 13.41 35.51
N PRO A 226 7.80 13.39 34.35
CA PRO A 226 8.63 12.25 33.96
C PRO A 226 9.64 11.92 35.07
N GLY A 227 9.88 10.63 35.33
CA GLY A 227 10.80 10.19 36.39
C GLY A 227 12.25 10.64 36.18
N THR A 228 12.65 10.92 34.93
CA THR A 228 13.96 11.45 34.54
C THR A 228 13.78 12.63 33.56
N PRO A 229 13.39 13.82 34.04
CA PRO A 229 13.08 14.94 33.17
C PRO A 229 14.36 15.56 32.58
N ARG A 230 14.36 15.84 31.27
CA ARG A 230 15.46 16.50 30.54
C ARG A 230 15.11 17.96 30.26
N ASN A 231 16.11 18.84 30.24
CA ASN A 231 15.91 20.23 29.80
C ASN A 231 15.38 20.24 28.35
N GLY A 232 14.47 21.19 28.07
CA GLY A 232 13.77 21.32 26.78
C GLY A 232 12.42 20.60 26.70
N MET A 233 12.05 19.77 27.68
CA MET A 233 10.73 19.14 27.70
C MET A 233 9.62 20.18 27.87
N LEU A 234 8.53 20.06 27.09
CA LEU A 234 7.29 20.83 27.18
C LEU A 234 6.15 19.91 27.65
N ARG A 235 5.30 20.37 28.56
CA ARG A 235 4.08 19.66 29.01
C ARG A 235 3.01 20.65 29.42
N TYR A 236 1.75 20.24 29.48
CA TYR A 236 0.69 21.03 30.09
C TYR A 236 0.44 20.53 31.52
N ASP A 237 0.58 21.43 32.49
CA ASP A 237 0.31 21.14 33.89
C ASP A 237 -1.16 21.42 34.22
N THR A 238 -1.94 20.36 34.49
CA THR A 238 -3.38 20.46 34.79
C THR A 238 -3.67 20.95 36.21
N THR A 239 -2.69 20.94 37.11
CA THR A 239 -2.83 21.53 38.46
C THR A 239 -2.73 23.05 38.39
N THR A 240 -1.82 23.57 37.56
CA THR A 240 -1.63 25.03 37.42
C THR A 240 -2.33 25.62 36.21
N ASN A 241 -2.90 24.80 35.32
CA ASN A 241 -3.49 25.20 34.03
C ASN A 241 -2.53 26.04 33.17
N LYS A 242 -1.27 25.60 33.06
CA LYS A 242 -0.24 26.31 32.28
C LYS A 242 0.57 25.34 31.42
N LEU A 243 0.99 25.82 30.25
CA LEU A 243 2.13 25.23 29.54
C LEU A 243 3.38 25.42 30.40
N VAL A 244 4.14 24.36 30.61
CA VAL A 244 5.40 24.40 31.37
C VAL A 244 6.54 23.80 30.55
N VAL A 245 7.74 24.36 30.72
CA VAL A 245 8.98 23.95 30.08
C VAL A 245 10.03 23.61 31.13
N ARG A 246 10.83 22.56 30.89
CA ARG A 246 11.95 22.18 31.76
C ARG A 246 13.20 22.95 31.35
N ILE A 247 13.73 23.81 32.21
CA ILE A 247 14.97 24.58 31.98
C ILE A 247 15.84 24.47 33.22
N ASN A 248 17.14 24.26 33.05
CA ASN A 248 18.12 24.22 34.15
C ASN A 248 17.73 23.33 35.34
N GLY A 249 17.08 22.18 35.08
CA GLY A 249 16.66 21.29 36.16
C GLY A 249 15.47 21.79 36.98
N ALA A 250 14.67 22.73 36.47
CA ALA A 250 13.42 23.19 37.06
C ALA A 250 12.29 23.27 36.01
N TRP A 251 11.04 23.08 36.43
CA TRP A 251 9.87 23.31 35.58
C TRP A 251 9.45 24.77 35.72
N HIS A 252 9.30 25.46 34.59
CA HIS A 252 8.91 26.86 34.51
C HIS A 252 7.60 26.97 33.74
N SER A 253 6.65 27.79 34.20
CA SER A 253 5.47 28.12 33.42
C SER A 253 5.81 29.11 32.31
N VAL A 254 5.29 28.87 31.11
CA VAL A 254 5.22 29.87 30.05
C VAL A 254 4.07 30.80 30.41
N ASP A 255 4.37 32.02 30.85
CA ASP A 255 3.34 32.95 31.33
C ASP A 255 2.60 33.61 30.17
N THR A 256 1.28 33.66 30.26
CA THR A 256 0.38 34.10 29.19
C THR A 256 -0.05 35.55 29.38
N THR A 257 0.83 36.46 29.80
CA THR A 257 0.46 37.89 29.71
C THR A 257 0.25 38.21 28.24
N ALA A 258 -1.04 38.33 27.87
CA ALA A 258 -1.47 38.59 26.52
C ALA A 258 -0.71 39.80 25.97
N VAL A 259 0.00 39.60 24.86
CA VAL A 259 0.62 40.68 24.08
C VAL A 259 -0.41 41.22 23.10
#